data_AF-A0A9Q3DDB1-F1
#
_entry.id   AF-A0A9Q3DDB1-F1
#
_cell.length_a   1.000
_cell.length_b   1.000
_cell.length_c   1.000
_cell.angle_alpha   90.00
_cell.angle_beta   90.00
_cell.angle_gamma   90.00
#
_symmetry.space_group_name_H-M   'P 1'
#
loop_
_entity.id
_entity.type
_entity.pdbx_description
1 polymer ?
#
loop_
_entity_poly.entity_id
_entity_poly.type
_entity_poly.pdbx_seq_one_letter_code
_entity_poly.pdbx_strand_id
1 'polypeptide(L)' 'MKDDLIEILFQYREALASDDEPLGAIKGHEVDLMLNVERPYPPLSRIPDQTAIPRARESLRAHINEMMKLGDLRNVGHT' A
#
# COMPACT_ATOMS: atom_id res chain seq x y z
N MET A 1 -0.69 -35.97 -8.50
CA MET A 1 -1.72 -34.91 -8.29
C MET A 1 -1.31 -33.87 -7.25
N LYS A 2 -0.94 -34.26 -6.01
CA LYS A 2 -0.37 -33.29 -5.04
C LYS A 2 1.02 -32.81 -5.45
N ASP A 3 1.86 -33.72 -5.94
CA ASP A 3 3.23 -33.41 -6.33
C ASP A 3 3.28 -32.49 -7.55
N ASP A 4 2.44 -32.76 -8.56
CA ASP A 4 2.29 -31.91 -9.75
C ASP A 4 1.86 -30.47 -9.40
N LEU A 5 0.96 -30.31 -8.42
CA LEU A 5 0.53 -28.99 -7.95
C LEU A 5 1.68 -28.25 -7.25
N ILE A 6 2.45 -28.94 -6.43
CA ILE A 6 3.60 -28.37 -5.72
C ILE A 6 4.67 -27.93 -6.72
N GLU A 7 4.94 -28.73 -7.76
CA GLU A 7 5.87 -28.36 -8.83
C GLU A 7 5.43 -27.07 -9.54
N ILE A 8 4.14 -26.95 -9.89
CA ILE A 8 3.61 -25.75 -10.54
C ILE A 8 3.74 -24.53 -9.61
N LEU A 9 3.36 -24.65 -8.34
CA LEU A 9 3.46 -23.54 -7.38
C LEU A 9 4.92 -23.12 -7.17
N PHE A 10 5.85 -24.07 -7.14
CA PHE A 10 7.28 -23.78 -7.03
C PHE A 10 7.85 -23.12 -8.28
N GLN A 11 7.42 -23.58 -9.46
CA GLN A 11 7.81 -23.02 -10.76
C GLN A 11 7.38 -21.55 -10.89
N TYR A 12 6.17 -21.21 -10.45
CA TYR A 12 5.60 -19.86 -10.55
C TYR A 12 5.63 -19.09 -9.23
N ARG A 13 6.56 -19.41 -8.31
CA ARG A 13 6.62 -18.79 -6.97
C ARG A 13 6.71 -17.26 -7.01
N GLU A 14 7.37 -16.70 -8.03
CA GLU A 14 7.55 -15.25 -8.24
C GLU A 14 6.26 -14.55 -8.74
N ALA A 15 5.29 -15.32 -9.23
CA ALA A 15 3.97 -14.81 -9.59
C ALA A 15 3.00 -14.78 -8.38
N LEU A 16 3.42 -15.33 -7.24
CA LEU A 16 2.64 -15.38 -6.01
C LEU A 16 3.07 -14.25 -5.09
N ALA A 17 2.11 -13.67 -4.37
CA ALA A 17 2.42 -12.70 -3.32
C ALA A 17 3.21 -13.40 -2.20
N SER A 18 4.36 -12.84 -1.84
CA SER A 18 5.15 -13.28 -0.68
C SER A 18 5.32 -12.13 0.30
N ASP A 19 5.66 -12.44 1.55
CA ASP A 19 5.90 -11.39 2.56
C ASP A 19 7.16 -10.56 2.24
N ASP A 20 8.08 -11.10 1.43
CA ASP A 20 9.32 -10.46 1.01
C ASP A 20 9.17 -9.64 -0.28
N GLU A 21 8.14 -9.90 -1.07
CA GLU A 21 7.86 -9.21 -2.34
C GLU A 21 6.49 -8.50 -2.29
N PRO A 22 6.46 -7.20 -1.97
CA PRO A 22 5.22 -6.47 -1.81
C PRO A 22 4.43 -6.41 -3.12
N LEU A 23 3.13 -6.62 -3.01
CA LEU A 23 2.17 -6.49 -4.11
C LEU A 23 2.24 -5.08 -4.71
N GLY A 24 2.54 -4.98 -6.01
CA GLY A 24 2.45 -3.71 -6.73
C GLY A 24 3.75 -2.94 -6.90
N ALA A 25 4.91 -3.49 -6.53
CA ALA A 25 6.23 -2.96 -6.92
C ALA A 25 6.54 -3.18 -8.43
N ILE A 26 5.54 -3.02 -9.30
CA ILE A 26 5.68 -3.19 -10.75
C ILE A 26 6.30 -1.90 -11.31
N LYS A 27 7.58 -1.97 -11.66
CA LYS A 27 8.30 -0.86 -12.29
C LYS A 27 7.57 -0.38 -13.55
N GLY A 28 7.46 0.94 -13.73
CA GLY A 28 6.85 1.54 -14.92
C GLY A 28 5.33 1.72 -14.83
N HIS A 29 4.70 1.43 -13.68
CA HIS A 29 3.28 1.69 -13.42
C HIS A 29 3.06 2.92 -12.53
N GLU A 30 4.03 3.83 -12.46
CA GLU A 30 3.90 5.08 -11.74
C GLU A 30 2.80 5.94 -12.38
N VAL A 31 1.86 6.40 -11.55
CA VAL A 31 0.75 7.25 -12.02
C VAL A 31 1.12 8.72 -11.77
N ASP A 32 1.16 9.50 -12.84
CA ASP A 32 1.25 10.96 -12.74
C ASP A 32 -0.17 11.54 -12.62
N LEU A 33 -0.48 12.08 -11.44
CA LEU A 33 -1.78 12.68 -11.14
C LEU A 33 -1.69 14.19 -11.30
N MET A 34 -2.21 14.69 -12.43
CA MET A 34 -2.32 16.12 -12.70
C MET A 34 -3.62 16.71 -12.14
N LEU A 35 -3.52 17.87 -11.50
CA LEU A 35 -4.69 18.64 -11.12
C LEU A 35 -5.30 19.34 -12.34
N ASN A 36 -6.63 19.31 -12.45
CA ASN A 36 -7.36 20.02 -13.50
C ASN A 36 -7.45 21.54 -13.27
N VAL A 37 -6.68 22.07 -12.32
CA VAL A 37 -6.72 23.49 -11.92
C VAL A 37 -5.31 24.05 -11.87
N GLU A 38 -5.18 25.30 -12.30
CA GLU A 38 -3.94 26.06 -12.19
C GLU A 38 -3.88 26.83 -10.86
N ARG A 39 -2.69 27.31 -10.48
CA ARG A 39 -2.52 28.08 -9.25
C ARG A 39 -3.35 29.37 -9.29
N PRO A 40 -3.89 29.83 -8.14
CA PRO A 40 -3.73 29.26 -6.80
C PRO A 40 -4.61 28.03 -6.58
N TYR A 41 -4.04 26.98 -5.98
CA TYR A 41 -4.77 25.76 -5.68
C TYR A 41 -5.88 26.01 -4.65
N PRO A 42 -6.98 25.24 -4.71
CA PRO A 42 -8.01 25.29 -3.68
C PRO A 42 -7.39 25.11 -2.29
N PRO A 43 -7.89 25.81 -1.25
CA PRO A 43 -7.44 25.56 0.12
C PRO A 43 -7.65 24.09 0.47
N LEU A 44 -6.61 23.46 1.02
CA LEU A 44 -6.66 22.06 1.43
C LEU A 44 -7.86 21.82 2.34
N SER A 45 -8.81 21.01 1.88
CA SER A 45 -9.89 20.53 2.75
C SER A 45 -9.27 19.58 3.77
N ARG A 46 -8.88 20.10 4.94
CA ARG A 46 -8.56 19.25 6.09
C ARG A 46 -9.86 18.61 6.55
N ILE A 47 -10.09 17.38 6.12
CA ILE A 47 -11.08 16.53 6.75
C ILE A 47 -10.59 16.32 8.19
N PRO A 48 -11.36 16.69 9.22
CA PRO A 48 -10.95 16.44 10.59
C PRO A 48 -10.74 14.94 10.77
N ASP A 49 -9.62 14.56 11.38
CA ASP A 49 -9.31 13.16 11.66
C ASP A 49 -10.46 12.56 12.47
N GLN A 50 -11.25 11.69 11.84
CA GLN A 50 -12.31 10.99 12.55
C GLN A 50 -11.66 10.13 13.64
N THR A 51 -12.10 10.32 14.88
CA THR A 51 -11.68 9.47 15.99
C THR A 51 -12.27 8.07 15.81
N ALA A 52 -11.50 7.17 15.21
CA ALA A 52 -11.82 5.75 15.22
C ALA A 52 -11.90 5.23 16.68
N ILE A 53 -12.82 4.30 16.93
CA ILE A 53 -12.96 3.64 18.24
C ILE A 53 -11.66 2.91 18.64
N PRO A 54 -11.34 2.75 19.95
CA PRO A 54 -10.03 2.26 20.40
C PRO A 54 -9.60 0.93 19.76
N ARG A 55 -10.52 -0.04 19.69
CA ARG A 55 -10.28 -1.34 19.05
C ARG A 55 -9.95 -1.21 17.56
N ALA A 56 -10.63 -0.32 16.85
CA ALA A 56 -10.36 -0.08 15.44
C ALA A 56 -8.99 0.57 15.24
N ARG A 57 -8.59 1.50 16.12
CA ARG A 57 -7.26 2.14 16.07
C ARG A 57 -6.13 1.13 16.20
N GLU A 58 -6.27 0.15 17.09
CA GLU A 58 -5.25 -0.87 17.30
C GLU A 58 -5.08 -1.78 16.08
N SER A 59 -6.20 -2.29 15.53
CA SER A 59 -6.20 -3.09 14.30
C SER A 59 -5.62 -2.32 13.10
N LEU A 60 -6.06 -1.06 12.92
CA LEU A 60 -5.55 -0.19 11.87
C LEU A 60 -4.05 0.06 12.03
N ARG A 61 -3.57 0.27 13.26
CA ARG A 61 -2.14 0.51 13.52
C ARG A 61 -1.28 -0.71 13.16
N ALA A 62 -1.73 -1.91 13.49
CA ALA A 62 -1.04 -3.13 13.09
C ALA A 62 -0.95 -3.23 11.55
N HIS A 63 -2.05 -2.98 10.86
CA HIS A 63 -2.08 -3.05 9.40
C HIS A 63 -1.22 -1.97 8.72
N ILE A 64 -1.29 -0.72 9.21
CA ILE A 64 -0.45 0.39 8.72
C ILE A 64 1.04 0.05 8.89
N ASN A 65 1.43 -0.55 10.02
CA ASN A 65 2.83 -0.96 10.23
C ASN A 65 3.28 -2.01 9.21
N GLU A 66 2.44 -2.98 8.87
CA GLU A 66 2.76 -3.97 7.83
C GLU A 66 2.89 -3.30 6.45
N MET A 67 1.95 -2.41 6.09
CA MET A 67 2.03 -1.64 4.85
C MET A 67 3.29 -0.76 4.77
N MET A 68 3.77 -0.23 5.90
CA MET A 68 5.05 0.49 5.94
C MET A 68 6.27 -0.42 5.75
N LYS A 69 6.25 -1.64 6.30
CA LYS A 69 7.33 -2.64 6.10
C LYS A 69 7.40 -3.09 4.65
N LEU A 70 6.24 -3.29 4.02
CA LEU A 70 6.09 -3.66 2.61
C LEU A 70 6.47 -2.51 1.67
N GLY A 71 6.59 -1.28 2.17
CA GLY A 71 6.96 -0.11 1.35
C GLY A 71 5.79 0.52 0.59
N ASP A 72 4.58 0.03 0.78
CA ASP A 72 3.34 0.57 0.19
C ASP A 72 3.00 1.94 0.77
N LEU A 73 3.28 2.13 2.06
CA LEU A 73 3.13 3.40 2.76
C LEU A 73 4.49 3.95 3.17
N ARG A 74 4.63 5.27 3.05
CA ARG A 74 5.79 6.01 3.54
C ARG A 74 5.34 7.27 4.26
N ASN A 75 6.12 7.68 5.26
CA ASN A 75 5.88 8.96 5.92
C ASN A 75 6.11 10.11 4.93
N VAL A 76 5.09 10.95 4.75
CA VAL A 76 5.14 12.16 3.92
C VAL A 76 4.76 13.36 4.78
N GLY A 77 5.73 14.25 5.02
CA GLY A 77 5.57 15.42 5.89
C GLY A 77 6.88 16.19 6.02
N HIS A 78 6.80 17.51 6.21
CA HIS A 78 7.93 18.42 6.40
C HIS A 78 8.54 18.26 7.81
N THR A 79 9.87 18.36 7.89
CA THR A 79 10.57 18.86 9.10
C THR A 79 10.00 20.19 9.57
#